data_AF-A0A9J6EAD8-F1
#
_entry.id   AF-A0A9J6EAD8-F1
#
_cell.length_a   1.000
_cell.length_b   1.000
_cell.length_c   1.000
_cell.angle_alpha   90.00
_cell.angle_beta   90.00
_cell.angle_gamma   90.00
#
_symmetry.space_group_name_H-M   'P 1'
#
loop_
_entity.id
_entity.type
_entity.pdbx_description
1 polymer ?
#
loop_
_entity_poly.entity_id
_entity_poly.type
_entity_poly.pdbx_seq_one_letter_code
_entity_poly.pdbx_strand_id
1 'polypeptide(L)'
;MCLRTSIPYMKTNRVKRLLYSDHYQCTACGTKDFIRKALRQAEDLTPFGGDVIGSVAAARKYWTRNLHSSFDGRPLSQCPTAPGPMAWIGEGTTFLKGREFIDLAKFHIATISNLIHFQRGQNTSKRSRAGCDTDECLGHTLQRCHRTHHQIIQRHHIIVRYLARTLRKKEWPVREEPHYQTSQGTKIPDLVLSRDGQWVILDVQVVSTLANLSEDTRLSERNI
;
A
#
# COMPACT_ATOMS: atom_id res chain seq x y z
N MET A 1 -1.60 -16.64 7.45
CA MET A 1 -2.85 -17.35 7.14
C MET A 1 -3.74 -17.36 8.38
N CYS A 2 -4.98 -16.87 8.33
CA CYS A 2 -5.84 -16.77 9.51
C CYS A 2 -6.63 -18.07 9.75
N LEU A 3 -6.37 -18.72 10.89
CA LEU A 3 -6.93 -20.03 11.24
C LEU A 3 -8.47 -20.01 11.34
N ARG A 4 -9.06 -18.92 11.86
CA ARG A 4 -10.53 -18.74 12.00
C ARG A 4 -11.30 -18.97 10.69
N THR A 5 -10.70 -18.61 9.57
CA THR A 5 -11.31 -18.69 8.23
C THR A 5 -10.80 -19.88 7.41
N SER A 6 -9.60 -20.38 7.73
CA SER A 6 -8.97 -21.46 6.96
C SER A 6 -9.43 -22.84 7.45
N ILE A 7 -9.53 -23.03 8.77
CA ILE A 7 -9.88 -24.32 9.39
C ILE A 7 -11.27 -24.81 8.99
N PRO A 8 -12.34 -23.99 9.02
CA PRO A 8 -13.69 -24.44 8.67
C PRO A 8 -13.76 -25.06 7.28
N TYR A 9 -13.31 -24.32 6.26
CA TYR A 9 -13.25 -24.83 4.89
C TYR A 9 -12.39 -26.10 4.74
N MET A 10 -11.21 -26.17 5.37
CA MET A 10 -10.37 -27.37 5.32
C MET A 10 -11.07 -28.60 5.89
N LYS A 11 -11.82 -28.44 6.99
CA LYS A 11 -12.63 -29.51 7.57
C LYS A 11 -13.76 -29.92 6.62
N THR A 12 -14.50 -28.96 6.07
CA THR A 12 -15.57 -29.21 5.10
C THR A 12 -15.05 -29.97 3.87
N ASN A 13 -13.93 -29.53 3.30
CA ASN A 13 -13.29 -30.21 2.17
C ASN A 13 -12.84 -31.63 2.50
N ARG A 14 -12.24 -31.83 3.68
CA ARG A 14 -11.76 -33.15 4.10
C ARG A 14 -12.92 -34.13 4.24
N VAL A 15 -14.03 -33.71 4.85
CA VAL A 15 -15.21 -34.57 5.00
C VAL A 15 -15.88 -34.82 3.63
N LYS A 16 -15.98 -33.80 2.78
CA LYS A 16 -16.47 -33.98 1.39
C LYS A 16 -15.63 -35.02 0.64
N ARG A 17 -14.30 -34.97 0.75
CA ARG A 17 -13.42 -35.99 0.14
C ARG A 17 -13.64 -37.40 0.68
N LEU A 18 -13.97 -37.56 1.96
CA LEU A 18 -14.34 -38.87 2.52
C LEU A 18 -15.66 -39.38 1.95
N LEU A 19 -16.66 -38.50 1.80
CA LEU A 19 -17.98 -38.85 1.28
C LEU A 19 -17.97 -39.20 -0.21
N TYR A 20 -17.09 -38.59 -1.00
CA TYR A 20 -16.94 -38.84 -2.44
C TYR A 20 -15.73 -39.72 -2.77
N SER A 21 -15.27 -40.54 -1.82
CA SER A 21 -14.15 -41.45 -2.05
C SER A 21 -14.60 -42.72 -2.77
N ASP A 22 -13.75 -43.25 -3.65
CA ASP A 22 -13.97 -44.55 -4.31
C ASP A 22 -13.87 -45.73 -3.31
N HIS A 23 -13.22 -45.52 -2.16
CA HIS A 23 -13.10 -46.54 -1.13
C HIS A 23 -14.33 -46.55 -0.22
N TYR A 24 -15.06 -47.66 -0.22
CA TYR A 24 -16.23 -47.89 0.63
C TYR A 24 -15.98 -47.53 2.12
N GLN A 25 -14.83 -47.89 2.66
CA GLN A 25 -14.49 -47.61 4.07
C GLN A 25 -14.45 -46.11 4.37
N CYS A 26 -13.93 -45.28 3.45
CA CYS A 26 -13.90 -43.83 3.60
C CYS A 26 -15.31 -43.23 3.57
N THR A 27 -16.15 -43.71 2.64
CA THR A 27 -17.54 -43.27 2.51
C THR A 27 -18.38 -43.68 3.72
N ALA A 28 -18.22 -44.92 4.22
CA ALA A 28 -18.88 -45.43 5.42
C ALA A 28 -18.45 -44.69 6.69
N CYS A 29 -17.19 -44.23 6.77
CA CYS A 29 -16.73 -43.36 7.84
C CYS A 29 -17.33 -41.95 7.74
N GLY A 30 -17.44 -41.41 6.52
CA GLY A 30 -18.03 -40.09 6.27
C GLY A 30 -19.50 -39.97 6.66
N THR A 31 -20.25 -41.08 6.65
CA THR A 31 -21.67 -41.10 7.01
C THR A 31 -21.94 -41.21 8.52
N LYS A 32 -20.92 -41.46 9.35
CA LYS A 32 -21.08 -41.57 10.81
C LYS A 32 -21.53 -40.24 11.42
N ASP A 33 -22.38 -40.30 12.44
CA ASP A 33 -22.99 -39.11 13.06
C ASP A 33 -21.97 -38.13 13.64
N PHE A 34 -20.88 -38.65 14.22
CA PHE A 34 -19.79 -37.80 14.70
C PHE A 34 -19.17 -36.95 13.58
N ILE A 35 -18.96 -37.54 12.39
CA ILE A 35 -18.40 -36.83 11.23
C ILE A 35 -19.42 -35.84 10.66
N ARG A 36 -20.69 -36.22 10.58
CA ARG A 36 -21.77 -35.30 10.16
C ARG A 36 -21.91 -34.10 11.10
N LYS A 37 -21.79 -34.32 12.41
CA LYS A 37 -21.78 -33.25 13.41
C LYS A 37 -20.58 -32.33 13.22
N ALA A 38 -19.39 -32.89 13.01
CA ALA A 38 -18.18 -32.10 12.74
C ALA A 38 -18.25 -31.30 11.43
N LEU A 39 -18.90 -31.85 10.40
CA LEU A 39 -19.18 -31.14 9.14
C LEU A 39 -20.11 -29.96 9.37
N ARG A 40 -21.25 -30.16 10.04
CA ARG A 40 -22.19 -29.08 10.36
C ARG A 40 -21.50 -27.96 11.14
N GLN A 41 -20.73 -28.31 12.18
CA GLN A 41 -19.95 -27.32 12.95
C GLN A 41 -18.95 -26.54 12.07
N ALA A 42 -18.34 -27.19 11.08
CA ALA A 42 -17.44 -26.49 10.15
C ALA A 42 -18.20 -25.60 9.17
N GLU A 43 -19.35 -26.06 8.67
CA GLU A 43 -20.24 -25.28 7.80
C GLU A 43 -20.79 -24.04 8.52
N ASP A 44 -21.22 -24.18 9.77
CA ASP A 44 -21.72 -23.09 10.62
C ASP A 44 -20.65 -22.01 10.89
N LEU A 45 -19.36 -22.38 10.84
CA LEU A 45 -18.23 -21.46 11.01
C LEU A 45 -17.75 -20.84 9.69
N THR A 46 -18.30 -21.25 8.55
CA THR A 46 -17.93 -20.76 7.22
C THR A 46 -18.39 -19.30 6.99
N PRO A 47 -19.58 -18.87 7.45
CA PRO A 47 -19.93 -17.46 7.54
C PRO A 47 -19.03 -16.73 8.54
N PHE A 48 -18.40 -15.64 8.12
CA PHE A 48 -17.56 -14.81 8.97
C PHE A 48 -17.54 -13.37 8.47
N GLY A 49 -17.85 -12.42 9.37
CA GLY A 49 -17.78 -10.98 9.07
C GLY A 49 -18.63 -10.53 7.88
N GLY A 50 -19.79 -11.16 7.67
CA GLY A 50 -20.72 -10.84 6.57
C GLY A 50 -20.49 -11.61 5.26
N ASP A 51 -19.40 -12.38 5.12
CA ASP A 51 -19.14 -13.19 3.93
C ASP A 51 -19.15 -14.70 4.23
N VAL A 52 -19.41 -15.51 3.22
CA VAL A 52 -19.28 -16.97 3.28
C VAL A 52 -17.89 -17.38 2.80
N ILE A 53 -17.02 -17.78 3.72
CA ILE A 53 -15.61 -18.10 3.45
C ILE A 53 -15.43 -19.60 3.23
N GLY A 54 -15.97 -20.08 2.12
CA GLY A 54 -15.97 -21.50 1.75
C GLY A 54 -14.78 -21.96 0.90
N SER A 55 -13.71 -21.18 0.76
CA SER A 55 -12.52 -21.56 -0.01
C SER A 55 -11.29 -20.75 0.37
N VAL A 56 -10.10 -21.24 -0.01
CA VAL A 56 -8.84 -20.48 0.15
C VAL A 56 -8.90 -19.14 -0.61
N ALA A 57 -9.48 -19.15 -1.81
CA ALA A 57 -9.64 -17.93 -2.62
C ALA A 57 -10.58 -16.92 -1.94
N ALA A 58 -11.71 -17.38 -1.40
CA ALA A 58 -12.63 -16.54 -0.65
C ALA A 58 -11.97 -15.97 0.62
N ALA A 59 -11.20 -16.78 1.35
CA ALA A 59 -10.47 -16.33 2.52
C ALA A 59 -9.43 -15.27 2.16
N ARG A 60 -8.65 -15.50 1.09
CA ARG A 60 -7.66 -14.53 0.60
C ARG A 60 -8.33 -13.21 0.23
N LYS A 61 -9.42 -13.25 -0.54
CA LYS A 61 -10.19 -12.06 -0.94
C LYS A 61 -10.70 -11.29 0.27
N TYR A 62 -11.28 -11.98 1.25
CA TYR A 62 -11.78 -11.39 2.49
C TYR A 62 -10.67 -10.68 3.28
N TRP A 63 -9.56 -11.35 3.52
CA TRP A 63 -8.45 -10.78 4.28
C TRP A 63 -7.71 -9.69 3.54
N THR A 64 -7.55 -9.79 2.21
CA THR A 64 -6.99 -8.70 1.39
C THR A 64 -7.86 -7.46 1.50
N ARG A 65 -9.19 -7.58 1.41
CA ARG A 65 -10.10 -6.43 1.57
C ARG A 65 -9.99 -5.82 2.96
N ASN A 66 -10.00 -6.63 4.02
CA ASN A 66 -9.84 -6.14 5.40
C ASN A 66 -8.48 -5.50 5.67
N LEU A 67 -7.42 -6.04 5.07
CA LEU A 67 -6.09 -5.44 5.14
C LEU A 67 -6.13 -4.08 4.44
N HIS A 68 -6.65 -3.99 3.23
CA HIS A 68 -6.72 -2.72 2.48
C HIS A 68 -7.67 -1.69 3.11
N SER A 69 -8.65 -2.10 3.93
CA SER A 69 -9.47 -1.16 4.70
C SER A 69 -8.79 -0.70 6.00
N SER A 70 -7.77 -1.42 6.47
CA SER A 70 -7.01 -1.04 7.66
C SER A 70 -6.09 0.15 7.36
N PHE A 71 -5.72 0.88 8.41
CA PHE A 71 -4.79 2.01 8.31
C PHE A 71 -3.45 1.61 7.66
N ASP A 72 -2.87 0.48 8.09
CA ASP A 72 -1.55 0.01 7.65
C ASP A 72 -1.59 -0.66 6.26
N GLY A 73 -2.72 -1.29 5.91
CA GLY A 73 -2.86 -2.02 4.65
C GLY A 73 -3.51 -1.22 3.52
N ARG A 74 -4.17 -0.08 3.81
CA ARG A 74 -4.64 0.86 2.78
C ARG A 74 -3.56 1.27 1.78
N PRO A 75 -2.33 1.64 2.18
CA PRO A 75 -1.29 1.98 1.22
C PRO A 75 -0.86 0.81 0.33
N LEU A 76 -0.97 -0.44 0.83
CA LEU A 76 -0.62 -1.63 0.07
C LEU A 76 -1.58 -1.92 -1.09
N SER A 77 -2.78 -1.35 -1.06
CA SER A 77 -3.79 -1.55 -2.10
C SER A 77 -3.34 -1.05 -3.49
N GLN A 78 -2.44 -0.06 -3.52
CA GLN A 78 -1.92 0.54 -4.75
C GLN A 78 -0.60 -0.09 -5.22
N CYS A 79 0.08 -0.88 -4.39
CA CYS A 79 1.35 -1.50 -4.77
C CYS A 79 1.30 -2.32 -6.09
N PRO A 80 0.21 -3.05 -6.42
CA PRO A 80 0.13 -3.76 -7.69
C PRO A 80 0.19 -2.87 -8.94
N THR A 81 -0.11 -1.57 -8.84
CA THR A 81 -0.08 -0.64 -9.99
C THR A 81 1.33 -0.15 -10.33
N ALA A 82 2.30 -0.38 -9.44
CA ALA A 82 3.68 0.08 -9.58
C ALA A 82 4.70 -1.05 -9.35
N PRO A 83 4.71 -2.13 -10.16
CA PRO A 83 5.55 -3.30 -9.90
C PRO A 83 7.05 -2.98 -9.90
N GLY A 84 7.52 -2.05 -10.74
CA GLY A 84 8.93 -1.66 -10.81
C GLY A 84 9.46 -1.09 -9.48
N PRO A 85 8.88 0.01 -8.96
CA PRO A 85 9.24 0.55 -7.64
C PRO A 85 9.03 -0.42 -6.46
N MET A 86 8.25 -1.48 -6.66
CA MET A 86 7.95 -2.49 -5.63
C MET A 86 8.85 -3.73 -5.69
N ALA A 87 9.65 -3.89 -6.74
CA ALA A 87 10.46 -5.09 -6.98
C ALA A 87 11.45 -5.39 -5.85
N TRP A 88 12.03 -4.35 -5.24
CA TRP A 88 13.01 -4.47 -4.14
C TRP A 88 12.47 -5.24 -2.93
N ILE A 89 11.15 -5.27 -2.71
CA ILE A 89 10.56 -6.06 -1.61
C ILE A 89 10.72 -7.55 -1.86
N GLY A 90 10.57 -7.99 -3.11
CA GLY A 90 10.75 -9.40 -3.51
C GLY A 90 12.21 -9.80 -3.64
N GLU A 91 13.08 -8.86 -4.04
CA GLU A 91 14.52 -9.08 -4.19
C GLU A 91 15.30 -9.08 -2.86
N GLY A 92 14.66 -8.66 -1.76
CA GLY A 92 15.22 -8.71 -0.41
C GLY A 92 16.42 -7.77 -0.22
N THR A 93 17.49 -8.29 0.38
CA THR A 93 18.67 -7.50 0.77
C THR A 93 19.75 -7.42 -0.32
N THR A 94 19.45 -7.78 -1.57
CA THR A 94 20.44 -7.90 -2.64
C THR A 94 21.25 -6.59 -2.87
N PHE A 95 20.62 -5.43 -2.66
CA PHE A 95 21.23 -4.10 -2.84
C PHE A 95 21.36 -3.30 -1.54
N LEU A 96 21.00 -3.88 -0.39
CA LEU A 96 20.84 -3.16 0.88
C LEU A 96 21.39 -3.98 2.04
N LYS A 97 21.99 -3.33 3.03
CA LYS A 97 22.27 -4.00 4.31
C LYS A 97 20.95 -4.43 4.94
N GLY A 98 20.95 -5.54 5.68
CA GLY A 98 19.72 -6.06 6.33
C GLY A 98 18.99 -5.01 7.18
N ARG A 99 19.73 -4.14 7.88
CA ARG A 99 19.15 -3.01 8.63
C ARG A 99 18.44 -2.00 7.72
N GLU A 100 19.05 -1.64 6.60
CA GLU A 100 18.48 -0.68 5.64
C GLU A 100 17.22 -1.25 5.00
N PHE A 101 17.23 -2.54 4.65
CA PHE A 101 16.04 -3.24 4.15
C PHE A 101 14.90 -3.19 5.17
N ILE A 102 15.18 -3.48 6.45
CA ILE A 102 14.18 -3.43 7.52
C ILE A 102 13.62 -2.02 7.70
N ASP A 103 14.48 -1.00 7.68
CA ASP A 103 14.05 0.38 7.88
C ASP A 103 13.25 0.91 6.68
N LEU A 104 13.63 0.54 5.46
CA LEU A 104 12.84 0.83 4.25
C LEU A 104 11.51 0.08 4.24
N ALA A 105 11.48 -1.18 4.68
CA ALA A 105 10.24 -1.93 4.83
C ALA A 105 9.30 -1.22 5.81
N LYS A 106 9.79 -0.83 6.99
CA LYS A 106 9.01 -0.06 7.97
C LYS A 106 8.49 1.25 7.41
N PHE A 107 9.33 1.96 6.64
CA PHE A 107 8.92 3.20 5.98
C PHE A 107 7.80 2.93 4.98
N HIS A 108 7.96 1.89 4.16
CA HIS A 108 7.03 1.52 3.10
C HIS A 108 5.64 1.12 3.63
N ILE A 109 5.61 0.31 4.70
CA ILE A 109 4.35 -0.09 5.35
C ILE A 109 3.88 0.91 6.42
N ALA A 110 4.50 2.09 6.48
CA ALA A 110 4.22 3.17 7.43
C ALA A 110 4.34 2.81 8.92
N THR A 111 5.03 1.73 9.29
CA THR A 111 5.22 1.26 10.68
C THR A 111 6.35 1.94 11.44
N ILE A 112 6.89 3.03 10.92
CA ILE A 112 7.77 3.91 11.70
C ILE A 112 6.96 4.52 12.85
N SER A 113 7.62 4.68 13.99
CA SER A 113 7.11 5.28 15.22
C SER A 113 6.37 6.61 14.96
N ASN A 114 5.04 6.57 15.04
CA ASN A 114 4.13 7.72 14.94
C ASN A 114 3.03 7.61 16.00
N LEU A 115 2.35 8.72 16.31
CA LEU A 115 1.38 8.73 17.41
C LEU A 115 0.20 7.78 17.17
N ILE A 116 -0.28 7.64 15.92
CA ILE A 116 -1.35 6.67 15.59
C ILE A 116 -0.96 5.25 16.01
N HIS A 117 0.32 4.88 15.87
CA HIS A 117 0.83 3.57 16.27
C HIS A 117 1.02 3.45 17.78
N PHE A 118 1.60 4.46 18.43
CA PHE A 118 1.79 4.44 19.89
C PHE A 118 0.47 4.43 20.66
N GLN A 119 -0.56 5.10 20.13
CA GLN A 119 -1.88 5.19 20.75
C GLN A 119 -2.86 4.12 20.24
N ARG A 120 -2.37 3.08 19.56
CA ARG A 120 -3.22 1.97 19.11
C ARG A 120 -3.83 1.27 20.32
N GLY A 121 -5.15 1.08 20.29
CA GLY A 121 -5.90 0.47 21.40
C GLY A 121 -6.10 1.39 22.61
N GLN A 122 -5.57 2.62 22.58
CA GLN A 122 -5.76 3.61 23.63
C GLN A 122 -6.86 4.61 23.23
N ASN A 123 -7.63 5.08 24.21
CA ASN A 123 -8.63 6.12 24.02
C ASN A 123 -8.03 7.51 24.26
N THR A 124 -7.00 7.84 23.49
CA THR A 124 -6.20 9.05 23.60
C THR A 124 -6.15 9.77 22.26
N SER A 125 -5.85 11.06 22.31
CA SER A 125 -5.72 11.87 21.10
C SER A 125 -4.57 11.36 20.22
N LYS A 126 -4.86 11.23 18.91
CA LYS A 126 -3.88 10.84 17.87
C LYS A 126 -3.42 12.03 17.04
N ARG A 127 -3.76 13.25 17.47
CA ARG A 127 -3.46 14.49 16.78
C ARG A 127 -1.97 14.73 16.65
N SER A 128 -1.57 15.34 15.54
CA SER A 128 -0.18 15.71 15.26
C SER A 128 0.48 16.42 16.45
N ARG A 129 1.60 15.89 16.94
CA ARG A 129 2.42 16.55 17.98
C ARG A 129 3.05 17.85 17.51
N ALA A 130 3.02 18.13 16.21
CA ALA A 130 3.42 19.41 15.65
C ALA A 130 2.31 20.49 15.72
N GLY A 131 1.10 20.15 16.20
CA GLY A 131 -0.02 21.09 16.30
C GLY A 131 -0.86 21.20 15.02
N CYS A 132 -0.77 20.21 14.12
CA CYS A 132 -1.56 20.20 12.90
C CYS A 132 -3.01 19.75 13.15
N ASP A 133 -3.93 20.14 12.26
CA ASP A 133 -5.35 19.77 12.34
C ASP A 133 -5.65 18.33 11.85
N THR A 134 -4.67 17.44 11.91
CA THR A 134 -4.73 16.09 11.38
C THR A 134 -4.09 15.11 12.35
N ASP A 135 -4.46 13.83 12.25
CA ASP A 135 -3.83 12.77 13.03
C ASP A 135 -2.37 12.54 12.58
N GLU A 136 -1.52 12.19 13.54
CA GLU A 136 -0.10 11.96 13.29
C GLU A 136 0.13 10.60 12.63
N CYS A 137 0.13 10.62 11.30
CA CYS A 137 0.59 9.51 10.50
C CYS A 137 1.90 9.82 9.78
N LEU A 138 2.59 8.77 9.34
CA LEU A 138 3.76 8.92 8.49
C LEU A 138 3.43 9.71 7.20
N GLY A 139 2.27 9.48 6.59
CA GLY A 139 1.83 10.25 5.42
C GLY A 139 1.73 11.75 5.69
N HIS A 140 1.12 12.14 6.81
CA HIS A 140 1.03 13.54 7.26
C HIS A 140 2.43 14.11 7.52
N THR A 141 3.22 13.44 8.36
CA THR A 141 4.59 13.87 8.72
C THR A 141 5.48 14.02 7.50
N LEU A 142 5.33 13.17 6.49
CA LEU A 142 6.18 13.21 5.30
C LEU A 142 5.65 14.13 4.21
N GLN A 143 4.36 14.43 4.12
CA GLN A 143 3.79 15.11 2.95
C GLN A 143 3.14 16.46 3.24
N ARG A 144 2.65 16.69 4.46
CA ARG A 144 1.80 17.86 4.77
C ARG A 144 2.20 18.62 6.02
N CYS A 145 2.96 18.01 6.92
CA CYS A 145 3.31 18.64 8.18
C CYS A 145 4.23 19.85 7.96
N HIS A 146 3.82 21.03 8.44
CA HIS A 146 4.63 22.25 8.37
C HIS A 146 6.00 22.09 9.05
N ARG A 147 6.10 21.24 10.09
CA ARG A 147 7.36 20.99 10.81
C ARG A 147 8.42 20.32 9.94
N THR A 148 8.02 19.59 8.91
CA THR A 148 8.89 18.90 7.95
C THR A 148 8.87 19.53 6.56
N HIS A 149 8.31 20.73 6.43
CA HIS A 149 8.14 21.41 5.15
C HIS A 149 9.44 21.54 4.35
N HIS A 150 10.54 21.90 5.02
CA HIS A 150 11.84 21.99 4.36
C HIS A 150 12.32 20.65 3.80
N GLN A 151 12.11 19.56 4.54
CA GLN A 151 12.45 18.21 4.10
C GLN A 151 11.53 17.73 2.98
N ILE A 152 10.27 18.17 2.94
CA ILE A 152 9.36 17.91 1.83
C ILE A 152 9.94 18.49 0.53
N ILE A 153 10.28 19.78 0.55
CA ILE A 153 10.91 20.47 -0.59
C ILE A 153 12.24 19.81 -0.97
N GLN A 154 13.08 19.51 0.01
CA GLN A 154 14.38 18.90 -0.24
C GLN A 154 14.27 17.55 -0.95
N ARG A 155 13.33 16.68 -0.54
CA ARG A 155 13.08 15.39 -1.22
C ARG A 155 12.65 15.61 -2.66
N HIS A 156 11.73 16.53 -2.91
CA HIS A 156 11.27 16.88 -4.25
C HIS A 156 12.44 17.34 -5.13
N HIS A 157 13.23 18.32 -4.68
CA HIS A 157 14.39 18.82 -5.43
C HIS A 157 15.43 17.72 -5.72
N ILE A 158 15.66 16.79 -4.77
CA ILE A 158 16.57 15.66 -4.98
C ILE A 158 16.09 14.77 -6.13
N ILE A 159 14.78 14.45 -6.17
CA ILE A 159 14.21 13.62 -7.22
C ILE A 159 14.21 14.35 -8.57
N VAL A 160 13.81 15.63 -8.61
CA VAL A 160 13.85 16.46 -9.82
C VAL A 160 15.27 16.49 -10.41
N ARG A 161 16.28 16.78 -9.59
CA ARG A 161 17.69 16.82 -10.02
C ARG A 161 18.19 15.45 -10.48
N TYR A 162 17.77 14.37 -9.81
CA TYR A 162 18.12 13.01 -10.21
C TYR A 162 17.53 12.67 -11.60
N LEU A 163 16.26 13.01 -11.83
CA LEU A 163 15.60 12.83 -13.12
C LEU A 163 16.27 13.66 -14.21
N ALA A 164 16.51 14.96 -13.97
CA ALA A 164 17.21 15.84 -14.90
C ALA A 164 18.57 15.27 -15.31
N ARG A 165 19.38 14.84 -14.33
CA ARG A 165 20.69 14.21 -14.60
C ARG A 165 20.57 12.94 -15.42
N THR A 166 19.59 12.09 -15.11
CA THR A 166 19.37 10.82 -15.82
C THR A 166 18.92 11.05 -17.26
N LEU A 167 18.05 12.03 -17.49
CA LEU A 167 17.57 12.41 -18.81
C LEU A 167 18.68 13.04 -19.66
N ARG A 168 19.51 13.91 -19.09
CA ARG A 168 20.69 14.46 -19.76
C ARG A 168 21.69 13.38 -20.17
N LYS A 169 21.90 12.36 -19.33
CA LYS A 169 22.73 11.19 -19.68
C LYS A 169 22.17 10.38 -20.86
N LYS A 170 20.86 10.45 -21.08
CA LYS A 170 20.17 9.88 -22.25
C LYS A 170 20.07 10.85 -23.42
N GLU A 171 20.87 11.93 -23.38
CA GLU A 171 20.97 12.96 -24.42
C GLU A 171 19.65 13.73 -24.65
N TRP A 172 18.79 13.81 -23.63
CA TRP A 172 17.63 14.70 -23.68
C TRP A 172 18.03 16.12 -23.27
N PRO A 173 17.67 17.15 -24.06
CA PRO A 173 17.69 18.54 -23.63
C PRO A 173 16.71 18.74 -22.46
N VAL A 174 17.22 19.19 -21.30
CA VAL A 174 16.42 19.38 -20.09
C VAL A 174 16.61 20.79 -19.54
N ARG A 175 15.50 21.51 -19.39
CA ARG A 175 15.42 22.77 -18.64
C ARG A 175 14.82 22.50 -17.26
N GLU A 176 15.55 22.87 -16.20
CA GLU A 176 15.09 22.78 -14.80
C GLU A 176 14.47 24.12 -14.41
N GLU A 177 13.28 24.09 -13.80
CA GLU A 177 12.53 25.25 -13.31
C GLU A 177 12.49 26.46 -14.28
N PRO A 178 12.18 26.26 -15.58
CA PRO A 178 12.09 27.38 -16.51
C PRO A 178 10.93 28.31 -16.16
N HIS A 179 11.15 29.61 -16.29
CA HIS A 179 10.12 30.62 -16.06
C HIS A 179 9.44 30.98 -17.38
N TYR A 180 8.15 30.68 -17.50
CA TYR A 180 7.35 31.06 -18.66
C TYR A 180 6.34 32.13 -18.29
N GLN A 181 6.40 33.28 -18.95
CA GLN A 181 5.38 34.32 -18.81
C GLN A 181 4.19 33.98 -19.69
N THR A 182 3.02 33.83 -19.08
CA THR A 182 1.76 33.50 -19.76
C THR A 182 0.69 34.54 -19.44
N SER A 183 -0.41 34.52 -20.18
CA SER A 183 -1.60 35.35 -19.87
C SER A 183 -2.21 35.03 -18.50
N GLN A 184 -1.88 33.87 -17.90
CA GLN A 184 -2.32 33.44 -16.57
C GLN A 184 -1.22 33.59 -15.51
N GLY A 185 -0.22 34.44 -15.75
CA GLY A 185 0.91 34.67 -14.85
C GLY A 185 2.14 33.82 -15.19
N THR A 186 3.15 33.89 -14.33
CA THR A 186 4.39 33.10 -14.48
C THR A 186 4.12 31.64 -14.12
N LYS A 187 4.45 30.72 -15.05
CA LYS A 187 4.41 29.28 -14.81
C LYS A 187 5.83 28.74 -14.69
N ILE A 188 6.07 27.95 -13.64
CA ILE A 188 7.38 27.38 -13.31
C ILE A 188 7.21 25.86 -13.15
N PRO A 189 7.21 25.09 -14.26
CA PRO A 189 7.22 23.63 -14.18
C PRO A 189 8.57 23.11 -13.66
N ASP A 190 8.58 21.94 -13.02
CA ASP A 190 9.83 21.35 -12.51
C ASP A 190 10.85 21.07 -13.64
N LEU A 191 10.41 20.37 -14.69
CA LEU A 191 11.26 20.04 -15.84
C LEU A 191 10.52 20.25 -17.16
N VAL A 192 11.24 20.78 -18.14
CA VAL A 192 10.79 20.83 -19.54
C VAL A 192 11.82 20.17 -20.45
N LEU A 193 11.33 19.22 -21.24
CA LEU A 193 12.10 18.45 -22.21
C LEU A 193 11.68 18.86 -23.61
N SER A 194 12.64 18.86 -24.54
CA SER A 194 12.36 19.01 -25.96
C SER A 194 13.06 17.94 -26.78
N ARG A 195 12.34 17.34 -27.74
CA ARG A 195 12.91 16.38 -28.68
C ARG A 195 12.03 16.29 -29.92
N ASP A 196 12.65 16.28 -31.11
CA ASP A 196 11.96 16.07 -32.39
C ASP A 196 10.73 16.96 -32.61
N GLY A 197 10.82 18.23 -32.20
CA GLY A 197 9.73 19.21 -32.29
C GLY A 197 8.64 19.06 -31.23
N GLN A 198 8.73 18.06 -30.35
CA GLN A 198 7.82 17.84 -29.22
C GLN A 198 8.38 18.42 -27.93
N TRP A 199 7.46 18.87 -27.07
CA TRP A 199 7.74 19.38 -25.74
C TRP A 199 7.02 18.54 -24.71
N VAL A 200 7.74 18.13 -23.66
CA VAL A 200 7.18 17.38 -22.53
C VAL A 200 7.45 18.16 -21.26
N ILE A 201 6.38 18.48 -20.54
CA ILE A 201 6.44 19.08 -19.22
C ILE A 201 6.32 17.95 -18.20
N LEU A 202 7.29 17.85 -17.29
CA LEU A 202 7.25 16.88 -16.19
C LEU A 202 7.15 17.65 -14.88
N ASP A 203 6.00 17.51 -14.22
CA ASP A 203 5.78 17.98 -12.86
C ASP A 203 5.96 16.79 -11.91
N VAL A 204 6.94 16.88 -11.02
CA VAL A 204 7.40 15.76 -10.20
C VAL A 204 6.70 15.79 -8.87
N GLN A 205 6.07 14.68 -8.51
CA GLN A 205 5.42 14.53 -7.22
C GLN A 205 6.01 13.37 -6.43
N VAL A 206 6.39 13.65 -5.18
CA VAL A 206 6.89 12.62 -4.24
C VAL A 206 5.77 12.23 -3.30
N VAL A 207 4.92 11.29 -3.71
CA VAL A 207 3.80 10.81 -2.90
C VAL A 207 4.22 9.67 -1.96
N SER A 208 3.46 9.51 -0.87
CA SER A 208 3.48 8.26 -0.09
C SER A 208 2.52 7.25 -0.71
N THR A 209 2.74 5.97 -0.44
CA THR A 209 1.80 4.88 -0.78
C THR A 209 0.40 5.10 -0.19
N LEU A 210 0.29 5.96 0.84
CA LEU A 210 -0.96 6.33 1.51
C LEU A 210 -1.83 7.34 0.74
N ALA A 211 -1.25 8.09 -0.20
CA ALA A 211 -1.95 9.14 -0.91
C ALA A 211 -2.44 8.65 -2.28
N ASN A 212 -3.70 8.97 -2.59
CA ASN A 212 -4.21 8.79 -3.94
C ASN A 212 -3.55 9.86 -4.82
N LEU A 213 -2.97 9.46 -5.96
CA LEU A 213 -2.24 10.38 -6.85
C LEU A 213 -3.10 11.59 -7.28
N SER A 214 -4.43 11.37 -7.36
CA SER A 214 -5.43 12.38 -7.70
C SER A 214 -5.84 13.31 -6.56
N GLU A 215 -5.60 12.95 -5.29
CA GLU A 215 -5.95 13.78 -4.13
C GLU A 215 -4.83 14.76 -3.75
N ASP A 216 -3.57 14.40 -3.98
CA ASP A 216 -2.42 15.28 -3.68
C ASP A 216 -2.11 16.27 -4.81
N THR A 217 -2.72 16.15 -6.00
CA THR A 217 -2.57 17.12 -7.11
C THR A 217 -2.95 18.56 -6.70
N ARG A 218 -3.74 18.72 -5.64
CA ARG A 218 -4.24 20.01 -5.14
C ARG A 218 -3.26 20.80 -4.26
N LEU A 219 -2.07 20.27 -3.96
CA LEU A 219 -1.09 20.95 -3.11
C LEU A 219 -0.08 21.81 -3.87
N SER A 220 0.17 21.55 -5.17
CA SER A 220 0.97 22.43 -6.02
C SER A 220 0.18 23.67 -6.48
N GLU A 221 -1.15 23.59 -6.54
CA GLU A 221 -2.02 24.70 -6.95
C GLU A 221 -2.28 25.75 -5.85
N ARG A 222 -1.94 25.47 -4.59
CA ARG A 222 -2.28 26.35 -3.44
C ARG A 222 -1.15 27.24 -2.95
N ASN A 223 0.06 27.13 -3.50
CA ASN A 223 1.22 27.92 -3.09
C ASN A 223 1.98 28.54 -4.27
N ILE A 224 1.26 28.96 -5.31
CA ILE A 224 1.73 29.94 -6.30
C ILE A 224 0.76 31.13 -6.27
#